data_AF-A0A4Q3CRZ9-F1
#
_entry.id   AF-A0A4Q3CRZ9-F1
#
_cell.length_a   1.000
_cell.length_b   1.000
_cell.length_c   1.000
_cell.angle_alpha   90.00
_cell.angle_beta   90.00
_cell.angle_gamma   90.00
#
_symmetry.space_group_name_H-M   'P 1'
#
loop_
_entity.id
_entity.type
_entity.pdbx_description
1 polymer ?
#
loop_
_entity_poly.entity_id
_entity_poly.type
_entity_poly.pdbx_seq_one_letter_code
_entity_poly.pdbx_strand_id
1 'polypeptide(L)' 'MTHKYLSTLFTDDVKAAQAANGSRAGYARFDGPAQADELTEAEADFIAVRDSFYMATVSENGWPYIQHRGG' A
#
# COMPACT_ATOMS: atom_id res chain seq x y z
N MET A 1 -2.69 -10.72 0.37
CA MET A 1 -2.40 -9.29 0.61
C MET A 1 -1.07 -8.99 -0.04
N THR A 2 -1.04 -8.15 -1.09
CA THR A 2 0.21 -7.81 -1.78
C THR A 2 1.25 -7.28 -0.79
N HIS A 3 2.48 -7.76 -0.95
CA HIS A 3 3.65 -7.17 -0.28
C HIS A 3 4.30 -6.07 -1.14
N LYS A 4 3.68 -5.68 -2.26
CA LYS A 4 4.22 -4.66 -3.18
C LYS A 4 4.52 -3.34 -2.50
N TYR A 5 3.68 -2.93 -1.54
CA TYR A 5 3.95 -1.72 -0.77
C TYR A 5 5.30 -1.79 -0.02
N LEU A 6 5.78 -2.98 0.37
CA LEU A 6 7.10 -3.15 0.99
C LEU A 6 8.25 -2.79 0.04
N SER A 7 8.09 -3.00 -1.27
CA SER A 7 9.08 -2.56 -2.26
C SER A 7 9.23 -1.03 -2.32
N THR A 8 8.20 -0.29 -1.91
CA THR A 8 8.23 1.18 -1.81
C THR A 8 8.65 1.65 -0.41
N LEU A 9 8.22 0.94 0.64
CA LEU A 9 8.41 1.38 2.03
C LEU A 9 9.73 0.90 2.66
N PHE A 10 10.38 -0.15 2.14
CA PHE A 10 11.68 -0.60 2.65
C PHE A 10 12.82 0.24 2.08
N THR A 11 12.85 1.51 2.49
CA THR A 11 13.99 2.39 2.31
C THR A 11 15.21 1.85 3.06
N ASP A 12 16.40 2.37 2.75
CA ASP A 12 17.62 1.95 3.42
C ASP A 12 17.57 2.21 4.95
N ASP A 13 16.99 3.34 5.36
CA ASP A 13 16.78 3.65 6.78
C ASP A 13 15.84 2.65 7.47
N VAL A 14 14.76 2.24 6.79
CA VAL A 14 13.83 1.23 7.32
C VAL A 14 14.52 -0.13 7.43
N LYS A 15 15.34 -0.52 6.45
CA LYS A 15 16.12 -1.77 6.52
C LYS A 15 17.17 -1.75 7.64
N ALA A 16 17.81 -0.60 7.87
CA ALA A 16 18.73 -0.42 8.99
C ALA A 16 17.99 -0.56 10.33
N ALA A 17 16.82 0.06 10.47
CA ALA A 17 15.97 -0.09 11.65
C ALA A 17 15.49 -1.55 11.84
N GLN A 18 15.15 -2.27 10.77
CA GLN A 18 14.82 -3.70 10.85
C GLN A 18 15.99 -4.53 11.37
N ALA A 19 17.23 -4.21 10.96
CA ALA A 19 18.43 -4.91 11.41
C ALA A 19 18.69 -4.64 12.89
N ALA A 20 18.60 -3.38 13.32
CA ALA A 20 18.75 -2.98 14.73
C ALA A 20 17.71 -3.66 15.64
N ASN A 21 16.49 -3.87 15.14
CA ASN A 21 15.40 -4.53 15.87
C ASN A 21 15.31 -6.04 15.60
N GLY A 22 16.28 -6.65 14.92
CA GLY A 22 16.34 -8.10 14.69
C GLY A 22 15.27 -8.69 13.75
N SER A 23 14.43 -7.86 13.11
CA SER A 23 13.36 -8.34 12.21
C SER A 23 13.81 -8.51 10.76
N ARG A 24 15.01 -8.05 10.42
CA ARG A 24 15.49 -7.98 9.03
C ARG A 24 15.48 -9.31 8.30
N ALA A 25 15.88 -10.40 8.97
CA ALA A 25 15.92 -11.72 8.36
C ALA A 25 14.54 -12.20 7.88
N GLY A 26 13.47 -11.88 8.62
CA GLY A 26 12.10 -12.25 8.24
C GLY A 26 11.55 -11.45 7.06
N TYR A 27 12.02 -10.22 6.89
CA TYR A 27 11.58 -9.31 5.84
C TYR A 27 12.42 -9.36 4.57
N ALA A 28 13.63 -9.93 4.62
CA ALA A 28 14.53 -10.05 3.48
C ALA A 28 13.92 -10.76 2.26
N ARG A 29 12.94 -11.66 2.47
CA ARG A 29 12.20 -12.34 1.39
C ARG A 29 11.32 -11.41 0.54
N PHE A 30 11.08 -10.18 1.00
CA PHE A 30 10.27 -9.17 0.31
C PHE A 30 11.12 -8.06 -0.31
N ASP A 31 12.45 -8.22 -0.31
CA ASP A 31 13.33 -7.29 -1.01
C ASP A 31 13.23 -7.48 -2.53
N GLY A 32 13.31 -6.34 -3.24
CA GLY A 32 13.24 -6.31 -4.69
C GLY A 32 11.84 -5.96 -5.22
N PRO A 33 11.72 -5.86 -6.55
CA PRO A 33 10.46 -5.50 -7.19
C PRO A 33 9.44 -6.62 -7.00
N ALA A 34 8.29 -6.29 -6.40
CA ALA A 34 7.14 -7.17 -6.35
C ALA A 34 6.16 -6.81 -7.46
N GLN A 35 5.61 -7.83 -8.12
CA GLN A 35 4.55 -7.64 -9.09
C GLN A 35 3.29 -7.13 -8.38
N ALA A 36 2.51 -6.29 -9.06
CA ALA A 36 1.18 -5.96 -8.57
C ALA A 36 0.28 -7.19 -8.75
N ASP A 37 -0.55 -7.48 -7.75
CA ASP A 37 -1.65 -8.40 -7.95
C ASP A 37 -2.59 -7.81 -9.01
N GLU A 38 -3.05 -8.68 -9.91
CA GLU A 38 -4.08 -8.32 -10.88
C GLU A 38 -5.44 -8.32 -10.20
N LEU A 39 -6.32 -7.40 -10.60
CA LEU A 39 -7.71 -7.44 -10.15
C LEU A 39 -8.37 -8.68 -10.76
N THR A 40 -8.96 -9.51 -9.91
CA THR A 40 -9.73 -10.67 -10.34
C THR A 40 -11.22 -10.31 -10.39
N GLU A 41 -12.02 -11.27 -10.84
CA GLU A 41 -13.49 -11.14 -10.85
C GLU A 41 -14.04 -10.85 -9.45
N ALA A 42 -13.45 -11.42 -8.40
CA ALA A 42 -13.88 -11.16 -7.03
C ALA A 42 -13.74 -9.68 -6.63
N GLU A 43 -12.61 -9.03 -6.96
CA GLU A 43 -12.44 -7.60 -6.69
C GLU A 43 -13.34 -6.74 -7.58
N ALA A 44 -13.57 -7.15 -8.83
CA ALA A 44 -14.42 -6.43 -9.77
C ALA A 44 -15.90 -6.46 -9.34
N ASP A 45 -16.42 -7.64 -8.99
CA ASP A 45 -17.78 -7.85 -8.49
C ASP A 45 -18.01 -7.17 -7.16
N PHE A 46 -16.99 -7.18 -6.29
CA PHE A 46 -16.93 -6.30 -5.16
C PHE A 46 -17.15 -4.88 -5.76
N ILE A 47 -16.20 -4.26 -6.47
CA ILE A 47 -16.25 -2.82 -6.83
C ILE A 47 -17.58 -2.39 -7.47
N ALA A 48 -18.17 -3.21 -8.33
CA ALA A 48 -19.40 -2.94 -9.05
C ALA A 48 -20.62 -2.64 -8.16
N VAL A 49 -20.69 -3.20 -6.94
CA VAL A 49 -21.85 -3.01 -6.04
C VAL A 49 -21.69 -1.85 -5.06
N ARG A 50 -20.64 -1.02 -5.18
CA ARG A 50 -20.47 0.15 -4.29
C ARG A 50 -21.13 1.39 -4.85
N ASP A 51 -21.78 2.08 -3.94
CA ASP A 51 -22.30 3.44 -4.10
C ASP A 51 -21.47 4.48 -3.34
N SER A 52 -20.42 4.06 -2.63
CA SER A 52 -19.60 4.90 -1.75
C SER A 52 -18.12 4.52 -1.79
N PHE A 53 -17.24 5.52 -1.61
CA PHE A 53 -15.79 5.35 -1.59
C PHE A 53 -15.07 6.47 -0.81
N TYR A 54 -13.83 6.19 -0.38
CA TYR A 54 -12.92 7.20 0.13
C TYR A 54 -11.97 7.68 -0.98
N MET A 55 -11.77 8.99 -1.09
CA MET A 55 -10.85 9.62 -2.04
C MET A 55 -9.77 10.38 -1.28
N ALA A 56 -8.51 10.00 -1.51
CA ALA A 56 -7.35 10.71 -1.00
C ALA A 56 -6.78 11.64 -2.07
N THR A 57 -6.54 12.90 -1.71
CA THR A 57 -5.94 13.92 -2.57
C THR A 57 -4.85 14.67 -1.80
N VAL A 58 -3.97 15.36 -2.52
CA VAL A 58 -3.01 16.30 -1.94
C VAL A 58 -3.47 17.71 -2.32
N SER A 59 -3.62 18.60 -1.35
CA SER A 59 -3.97 20.00 -1.60
C SER A 59 -2.82 20.76 -2.28
N GLU A 60 -3.10 21.96 -2.79
CA GLU A 60 -2.09 22.83 -3.42
C GLU A 60 -0.87 23.08 -2.51
N ASN A 61 -1.10 23.20 -1.20
CA ASN A 61 -0.04 23.40 -0.20
C ASN A 61 0.55 22.08 0.35
N GLY A 62 0.31 20.94 -0.29
CA GLY A 62 0.94 19.66 0.03
C GLY A 62 0.32 18.87 1.19
N TRP A 63 -0.82 19.32 1.74
CA TRP A 63 -1.47 18.62 2.84
C TRP A 63 -2.33 17.45 2.34
N PRO A 64 -2.22 16.26 2.96
CA PRO A 64 -3.07 15.14 2.61
C PRO A 64 -4.51 15.40 3.04
N TYR A 65 -5.45 15.00 2.20
CA TYR A 65 -6.87 15.18 2.46
C TYR A 65 -7.64 13.94 2.03
N ILE A 66 -8.52 13.44 2.91
CA ILE A 66 -9.36 12.27 2.66
C ILE A 66 -10.82 12.70 2.76
N GLN A 67 -11.58 12.39 1.71
CA GLN A 67 -13.03 12.58 1.66
C GLN A 67 -13.74 11.24 1.53
N HIS A 68 -14.88 11.10 2.20
CA HIS A 68 -15.88 10.11 1.83
C HIS A 68 -16.79 10.69 0.74
N ARG A 69 -17.16 9.90 -0.26
CA ARG A 69 -18.12 10.24 -1.31
C ARG A 69 -19.11 9.11 -1.50
N GLY A 70 -20.36 9.47 -1.79
CA GLY A 70 -21.45 8.51 -2.00
C GLY A 70 -22.16 8.10 -0.72
N GLY A 71 -22.98 7.05 -0.83
CA GLY A 71 -24.03 6.69 0.14
C GLY A 71 -25.38 7.29 -0.23
#